data_AF-A0A849BVF0-F1
#
_entry.id   AF-A0A849BVF0-F1
#
_cell.length_a   1.000
_cell.length_b   1.000
_cell.length_c   1.000
_cell.angle_alpha   90.00
_cell.angle_beta   90.00
_cell.angle_gamma   90.00
#
_symmetry.space_group_name_H-M   'P 1'
#
loop_
_entity.id
_entity.type
_entity.pdbx_description
1 polymer ?
#
loop_
_entity_poly.entity_id
_entity_poly.type
_entity_poly.pdbx_seq_one_letter_code
_entity_poly.pdbx_strand_id
1 'polypeptide(L)'
;MSKPLLVCRKSDDEIKPKLKVFCVGYEQGRWRAQELVRDAFRRHLTSFALSYSEWQKVDGDSAAAALARSAKMVYDTDKYERRGEFGELILHGILRDFYGAEPAVSKIFFLDSPNETAKGFDAVHVVVDDTGELDVWLGEAKLYTDMKSAINAVVRSIQDHISNEFLRREFIAVSNKFDDGWPHSAALTELLDENTSLDVILDRIVMPVLLTFQSDVIARHNKVSDAYIEDLLQEAQEAWEIFKDGLPADFPVVIAFIVLPLKETKAVRDLAHNTLMTYQTL
;
A
#
# COMPACT_ATOMS: atom_id res chain seq x y z
N MET A 1 14.49 3.72 13.86
CA MET A 1 13.28 2.90 13.60
C MET A 1 13.58 1.44 13.93
N SER A 2 12.59 0.70 14.44
CA SER A 2 12.71 -0.76 14.60
C SER A 2 12.86 -1.44 13.24
N LYS A 3 13.49 -2.61 13.18
CA LYS A 3 13.60 -3.40 11.94
C LYS A 3 12.20 -3.87 11.49
N PRO A 4 11.80 -3.70 10.21
CA PRO A 4 10.53 -4.22 9.70
C PRO A 4 10.54 -5.76 9.67
N LEU A 5 9.36 -6.39 9.77
CA LEU A 5 9.24 -7.84 9.62
C LEU A 5 9.52 -8.30 8.19
N LEU A 6 9.01 -7.55 7.21
CA LEU A 6 9.17 -7.88 5.80
C LEU A 6 10.65 -7.82 5.40
N VAL A 7 11.04 -8.73 4.51
CA VAL A 7 12.37 -8.76 3.92
C VAL A 7 12.23 -8.71 2.41
N CYS A 8 12.86 -7.71 1.80
CA CYS A 8 13.00 -7.62 0.35
C CYS A 8 14.00 -8.68 -0.13
N ARG A 9 13.55 -9.58 -1.02
CA ARG A 9 14.34 -10.68 -1.59
C ARG A 9 14.89 -10.37 -2.97
N LYS A 10 14.20 -9.50 -3.72
CA LYS A 10 14.63 -8.97 -5.00
C LYS A 10 14.15 -7.53 -5.13
N SER A 11 15.02 -6.66 -5.62
CA SER A 11 14.71 -5.31 -6.10
C SER A 11 15.33 -5.21 -7.49
N ASP A 12 14.51 -4.93 -8.49
CA ASP A 12 14.93 -4.76 -9.87
C ASP A 12 14.29 -3.47 -10.39
N ASP A 13 15.07 -2.39 -10.32
CA ASP A 13 14.64 -1.04 -10.67
C ASP A 13 14.99 -0.68 -12.13
N GLU A 14 15.66 -1.59 -12.85
CA GLU A 14 16.11 -1.44 -14.25
C GLU A 14 15.05 -1.93 -15.25
N ILE A 15 14.15 -2.81 -14.82
CA ILE A 15 13.03 -3.31 -15.64
C ILE A 15 11.79 -2.41 -15.51
N LYS A 16 10.92 -2.47 -16.53
CA LYS A 16 9.65 -1.72 -16.57
C LYS A 16 8.48 -2.67 -16.78
N PRO A 17 7.51 -2.76 -15.85
CA PRO A 17 7.45 -2.15 -14.52
C PRO A 17 8.61 -2.51 -13.58
N LYS A 18 8.99 -1.65 -12.62
CA LYS A 18 9.99 -2.02 -11.60
C LYS A 18 9.46 -3.16 -10.73
N LEU A 19 10.32 -4.05 -10.22
CA LEU A 19 9.91 -5.21 -9.43
C LEU A 19 10.55 -5.23 -8.05
N LYS A 20 9.74 -5.38 -6.99
CA LYS A 20 10.21 -5.77 -5.66
C LYS A 20 9.46 -6.98 -5.13
N VAL A 21 10.18 -7.94 -4.57
CA VAL A 21 9.62 -9.18 -4.00
C VAL A 21 9.87 -9.22 -2.51
N PHE A 22 8.81 -9.36 -1.73
CA PHE A 22 8.87 -9.40 -0.27
C PHE A 22 8.41 -10.74 0.28
N CYS A 23 8.91 -11.08 1.47
CA CYS A 23 8.41 -12.20 2.25
C CYS A 23 8.53 -11.93 3.76
N VAL A 24 7.80 -12.71 4.55
CA VAL A 24 7.85 -12.67 6.03
C VAL A 24 8.71 -13.79 6.62
N GLY A 25 9.03 -14.80 5.80
CA GLY A 25 9.76 -15.99 6.21
C GLY A 25 8.98 -16.90 7.16
N TYR A 26 9.73 -17.72 7.89
CA TYR A 26 9.20 -18.76 8.77
C TYR A 26 9.87 -18.72 10.14
N GLU A 27 9.17 -19.20 11.15
CA GLU A 27 9.68 -19.40 12.50
C GLU A 27 9.26 -20.80 12.97
N GLN A 28 10.24 -21.64 13.31
CA GLN A 28 10.01 -23.03 13.72
C GLN A 28 9.09 -23.82 12.76
N GLY A 29 9.24 -23.64 11.45
CA GLY A 29 8.42 -24.32 10.44
C GLY A 29 7.11 -23.61 10.08
N ARG A 30 6.68 -22.61 10.87
CA ARG A 30 5.42 -21.89 10.68
C ARG A 30 5.64 -20.62 9.87
N TRP A 31 4.83 -20.41 8.84
CA TRP A 31 4.81 -19.14 8.12
C TRP A 31 4.28 -18.02 9.02
N ARG A 32 4.95 -16.86 9.01
CA ARG A 32 4.81 -15.82 10.03
C ARG A 32 3.60 -14.89 9.82
N ALA A 33 2.41 -15.47 9.63
CA ALA A 33 1.16 -14.74 9.38
C ALA A 33 0.77 -13.81 10.53
N GLN A 34 0.86 -14.30 11.76
CA GLN A 34 0.51 -13.53 12.96
C GLN A 34 1.45 -12.35 13.14
N GLU A 35 2.74 -12.58 12.89
CA GLU A 35 3.76 -11.53 12.94
C GLU A 35 3.53 -10.49 11.86
N LEU A 36 3.12 -10.88 10.64
CA LEU A 36 2.80 -9.95 9.55
C LEU A 36 1.70 -8.98 9.93
N VAL A 37 0.57 -9.53 10.39
CA VAL A 37 -0.57 -8.72 10.83
C VAL A 37 -0.15 -7.86 12.02
N ARG A 38 0.51 -8.43 13.03
CA ARG A 38 0.92 -7.69 14.22
C ARG A 38 1.89 -6.54 13.89
N ASP A 39 2.87 -6.77 13.01
CA ASP A 39 3.86 -5.76 12.62
C ASP A 39 3.20 -4.62 11.84
N ALA A 40 2.34 -4.95 10.86
CA ALA A 40 1.58 -3.96 10.10
C ALA A 40 0.71 -3.09 11.01
N PHE A 41 -0.06 -3.69 11.92
CA PHE A 41 -0.92 -2.93 12.82
C PHE A 41 -0.12 -2.08 13.81
N ARG A 42 0.89 -2.66 14.46
CA ARG A 42 1.66 -1.97 15.51
C ARG A 42 2.43 -0.77 14.98
N ARG A 43 2.99 -0.87 13.76
CA ARG A 43 3.86 0.16 13.20
C ARG A 43 3.11 1.21 12.39
N HIS A 44 2.05 0.78 11.70
CA HIS A 44 1.53 1.55 10.58
C HIS A 44 0.08 1.99 10.76
N LEU A 45 -0.71 1.34 11.61
CA LEU A 45 -2.14 1.62 11.77
C LEU A 45 -2.43 3.09 12.11
N THR A 46 -1.67 3.68 13.05
CA THR A 46 -1.87 5.08 13.44
C THR A 46 -1.57 6.04 12.29
N SER A 47 -0.44 5.84 11.60
CA SER A 47 -0.07 6.66 10.45
C SER A 47 -0.93 6.43 9.21
N PHE A 48 -1.67 5.32 9.16
CA PHE A 48 -2.61 4.98 8.09
C PHE A 48 -3.98 5.63 8.32
N ALA A 49 -4.39 5.78 9.59
CA ALA A 49 -5.73 6.25 9.96
C ALA A 49 -5.78 7.73 10.39
N LEU A 50 -4.75 8.25 11.05
CA LEU A 50 -4.75 9.61 11.61
C LEU A 50 -4.18 10.63 10.63
N SER A 51 -4.55 11.91 10.81
CA SER A 51 -3.93 13.00 10.06
C SER A 51 -2.45 13.14 10.41
N TYR A 52 -1.66 13.86 9.59
CA TYR A 52 -0.25 14.10 9.88
C TYR A 52 -0.05 14.74 11.26
N SER A 53 -0.77 15.82 11.57
CA SER A 53 -0.65 16.53 12.84
C SER A 53 -1.09 15.69 14.04
N GLU A 54 -2.10 14.83 13.87
CA GLU A 54 -2.53 13.90 14.91
C GLU A 54 -1.49 12.82 15.16
N TRP A 55 -0.95 12.22 14.09
CA TRP A 55 0.07 11.18 14.16
C TRP A 55 1.37 11.69 14.81
N GLN A 56 1.80 12.92 14.49
CA GLN A 56 2.99 13.54 15.07
C GLN A 56 2.87 13.82 16.58
N LYS A 57 1.65 13.94 17.10
CA LYS A 57 1.39 14.17 18.53
C LYS A 57 1.29 12.89 19.34
N VAL A 58 1.31 11.72 18.70
CA VAL A 58 1.24 10.44 19.41
C VAL A 58 2.54 10.22 20.20
N ASP A 59 2.39 10.02 21.50
CA ASP A 59 3.46 9.82 22.46
C ASP A 59 3.19 8.58 23.34
N GLY A 60 4.01 8.37 24.37
CA GLY A 60 3.91 7.22 25.25
C GLY A 60 2.57 7.11 25.99
N ASP A 61 1.96 8.25 26.34
CA ASP A 61 0.71 8.31 27.10
C ASP A 61 -0.52 8.15 26.20
N SER A 62 -0.46 8.67 24.97
CA SER A 62 -1.56 8.65 24.00
C SER A 62 -1.53 7.46 23.04
N ALA A 63 -0.43 6.70 22.96
CA ALA A 63 -0.25 5.61 21.99
C ALA A 63 -1.38 4.57 21.99
N ALA A 64 -1.83 4.11 23.16
CA ALA A 64 -2.90 3.12 23.26
C ALA A 64 -4.23 3.67 22.73
N ALA A 65 -4.61 4.89 23.15
CA ALA A 65 -5.82 5.56 22.70
C ALA A 65 -5.77 5.87 21.20
N ALA A 66 -4.62 6.27 20.67
CA ALA A 66 -4.41 6.51 19.24
C ALA A 66 -4.59 5.23 18.42
N LEU A 67 -4.03 4.10 18.87
CA LEU A 67 -4.25 2.80 18.24
C LEU A 67 -5.71 2.36 18.29
N ALA A 68 -6.37 2.52 19.43
CA ALA A 68 -7.80 2.18 19.58
C ALA A 68 -8.69 2.99 18.65
N ARG A 69 -8.45 4.32 18.58
CA ARG A 69 -9.17 5.20 17.67
C ARG A 69 -8.91 4.83 16.22
N SER A 70 -7.66 4.63 15.84
CA SER A 70 -7.28 4.23 14.47
C SER A 70 -7.96 2.93 14.05
N ALA A 71 -8.04 1.96 14.97
CA ALA A 71 -8.71 0.70 14.71
C ALA A 71 -10.22 0.86 14.50
N LYS A 72 -10.88 1.73 15.28
CA LYS A 72 -12.31 2.04 15.10
C LYS A 72 -12.56 2.69 13.75
N MET A 73 -11.75 3.70 13.40
CA MET A 73 -11.86 4.39 12.11
C MET A 73 -11.74 3.42 10.93
N VAL A 74 -10.80 2.48 10.95
CA VAL A 74 -10.66 1.46 9.88
C VAL A 74 -11.85 0.50 9.84
N TYR A 75 -12.36 0.11 11.02
CA TYR A 75 -13.48 -0.83 11.12
C TYR A 75 -14.78 -0.27 10.55
N ASP A 76 -15.01 1.03 10.73
CA ASP A 76 -16.24 1.72 10.31
C ASP A 76 -16.33 1.99 8.80
N THR A 77 -15.35 1.53 8.00
CA THR A 77 -15.32 1.74 6.54
C THR A 77 -16.14 0.70 5.77
N ASP A 78 -16.83 1.11 4.69
CA ASP A 78 -17.55 0.19 3.78
C ASP A 78 -16.64 -0.85 3.10
N LYS A 79 -15.35 -0.54 2.94
CA LYS A 79 -14.33 -1.44 2.38
C LYS A 79 -13.89 -2.51 3.37
N TYR A 80 -14.10 -2.30 4.67
CA TYR A 80 -13.87 -3.31 5.68
C TYR A 80 -14.78 -4.53 5.51
N GLU A 81 -16.06 -4.31 5.15
CA GLU A 81 -16.99 -5.42 4.84
C GLU A 81 -16.44 -6.33 3.73
N ARG A 82 -15.68 -5.73 2.80
CA ARG A 82 -15.00 -6.42 1.69
C ARG A 82 -13.56 -6.84 2.01
N ARG A 83 -13.09 -6.57 3.24
CA ARG A 83 -11.76 -6.90 3.77
C ARG A 83 -10.59 -6.36 2.92
N GLY A 84 -10.82 -5.25 2.21
CA GLY A 84 -9.83 -4.61 1.33
C GLY A 84 -8.77 -3.83 2.10
N GLU A 85 -9.17 -3.14 3.17
CA GLU A 85 -8.35 -2.25 4.01
C GLU A 85 -7.02 -2.88 4.48
N PHE A 86 -6.98 -4.19 4.69
CA PHE A 86 -5.76 -4.84 5.13
C PHE A 86 -4.67 -4.89 4.03
N GLY A 87 -5.05 -5.04 2.77
CA GLY A 87 -4.10 -4.94 1.66
C GLY A 87 -3.52 -3.53 1.54
N GLU A 88 -4.36 -2.53 1.75
CA GLU A 88 -4.00 -1.10 1.73
C GLU A 88 -3.06 -0.75 2.89
N LEU A 89 -3.33 -1.26 4.10
CA LEU A 89 -2.45 -1.13 5.26
C LEU A 89 -1.07 -1.76 5.01
N ILE A 90 -1.02 -2.94 4.36
CA ILE A 90 0.27 -3.56 3.98
C ILE A 90 1.00 -2.68 2.97
N LEU A 91 0.31 -2.19 1.93
CA LEU A 91 0.91 -1.31 0.93
C LEU A 91 1.49 -0.06 1.61
N HIS A 92 0.70 0.63 2.43
CA HIS A 92 1.15 1.78 3.21
C HIS A 92 2.40 1.47 4.04
N GLY A 93 2.42 0.32 4.73
CA GLY A 93 3.59 -0.10 5.51
C GLY A 93 4.83 -0.33 4.65
N ILE A 94 4.69 -0.94 3.47
CA ILE A 94 5.79 -1.14 2.52
C ILE A 94 6.33 0.21 2.01
N LEU A 95 5.44 1.13 1.64
CA LEU A 95 5.81 2.48 1.17
C LEU A 95 6.64 3.22 2.21
N ARG A 96 6.21 3.19 3.48
CA ARG A 96 6.93 3.84 4.57
C ARG A 96 8.26 3.16 4.90
N ASP A 97 8.26 1.83 5.01
CA ASP A 97 9.44 1.10 5.50
C ASP A 97 10.54 0.92 4.44
N PHE A 98 10.21 0.91 3.14
CA PHE A 98 11.15 0.56 2.07
C PHE A 98 11.32 1.62 0.98
N TYR A 99 10.42 2.59 0.88
CA TYR A 99 10.52 3.68 -0.09
C TYR A 99 10.71 5.05 0.56
N GLY A 100 10.67 5.12 1.90
CA GLY A 100 10.76 6.40 2.62
C GLY A 100 9.58 7.32 2.34
N ALA A 101 8.47 6.76 1.83
CA ALA A 101 7.33 7.56 1.40
C ALA A 101 6.52 8.04 2.61
N GLU A 102 6.14 9.30 2.59
CA GLU A 102 5.30 9.92 3.61
C GLU A 102 3.83 9.96 3.14
N PRO A 103 2.86 9.57 3.98
CA PRO A 103 1.44 9.66 3.58
C PRO A 103 1.03 11.13 3.42
N ALA A 104 0.50 11.47 2.25
CA ALA A 104 -0.02 12.80 1.97
C ALA A 104 -1.41 13.01 2.58
N VAL A 105 -2.24 11.96 2.50
CA VAL A 105 -3.56 11.89 3.12
C VAL A 105 -3.73 10.56 3.82
N SER A 106 -4.38 10.58 4.99
CA SER A 106 -4.90 9.36 5.61
C SER A 106 -6.13 8.91 4.84
N LYS A 107 -6.10 7.70 4.33
CA LYS A 107 -7.21 7.14 3.56
C LYS A 107 -8.49 6.99 4.37
N ILE A 108 -8.37 6.74 5.67
CA ILE A 108 -9.55 6.60 6.52
C ILE A 108 -10.15 7.97 6.84
N PHE A 109 -9.30 8.99 7.00
CA PHE A 109 -9.76 10.38 7.13
C PHE A 109 -10.44 10.88 5.84
N PHE A 110 -10.03 10.34 4.68
CA PHE A 110 -10.67 10.61 3.39
C PHE A 110 -12.12 10.09 3.32
N LEU A 111 -12.42 8.95 3.95
CA LEU A 111 -13.75 8.32 3.92
C LEU A 111 -14.79 8.92 4.90
N ASP A 112 -14.39 9.80 5.83
CA ASP A 112 -15.26 10.40 6.85
C ASP A 112 -16.17 11.54 6.30
N SER A 113 -16.42 11.56 4.98
CA SER A 113 -17.27 12.57 4.30
C SER A 113 -18.51 11.91 3.68
N PRO A 114 -19.74 12.26 4.12
CA PRO A 114 -20.97 11.49 3.86
C PRO A 114 -21.44 11.38 2.40
N ASN A 115 -20.70 11.93 1.42
CA ASN A 115 -21.10 11.98 0.00
C ASN A 115 -20.07 11.41 -0.99
N GLU A 116 -18.93 10.88 -0.53
CA GLU A 116 -17.89 10.38 -1.45
C GLU A 116 -17.99 8.87 -1.63
N THR A 117 -18.28 8.45 -2.86
CA THR A 117 -18.19 7.03 -3.24
C THR A 117 -16.72 6.65 -3.36
N ALA A 118 -16.31 5.67 -2.54
CA ALA A 118 -14.96 5.16 -2.37
C ALA A 118 -14.35 4.50 -3.64
N LYS A 119 -14.01 5.31 -4.65
CA LYS A 119 -13.26 4.90 -5.85
C LYS A 119 -12.06 5.84 -6.07
N GLY A 120 -11.20 5.91 -5.07
CA GLY A 120 -9.92 6.61 -5.11
C GLY A 120 -8.74 5.64 -5.02
N PHE A 121 -7.52 6.18 -5.00
CA PHE A 121 -6.31 5.36 -4.85
C PHE A 121 -6.27 4.63 -3.50
N ASP A 122 -5.53 3.52 -3.46
CA ASP A 122 -5.35 2.74 -2.25
C ASP A 122 -4.36 3.33 -1.25
N ALA A 123 -3.45 4.15 -1.75
CA ALA A 123 -2.51 4.92 -0.97
C ALA A 123 -2.19 6.21 -1.73
N VAL A 124 -2.01 7.32 -1.01
CA VAL A 124 -1.47 8.55 -1.58
C VAL A 124 -0.34 9.03 -0.69
N HIS A 125 0.87 8.89 -1.21
CA HIS A 125 2.10 9.22 -0.51
C HIS A 125 2.95 10.17 -1.35
N VAL A 126 3.97 10.76 -0.73
CA VAL A 126 5.02 11.48 -1.42
C VAL A 126 6.38 10.92 -1.09
N VAL A 127 7.28 10.99 -2.05
CA VAL A 127 8.72 10.81 -1.84
C VAL A 127 9.39 12.09 -2.30
N VAL A 128 10.29 12.62 -1.47
CA VAL A 128 11.18 13.70 -1.90
C VAL A 128 12.37 13.04 -2.60
N ASP A 129 12.57 13.34 -3.87
CA ASP A 129 13.67 12.79 -4.66
C ASP A 129 15.03 13.43 -4.27
N ASP A 130 16.12 12.93 -4.86
CA ASP A 130 17.47 13.41 -4.59
C ASP A 130 17.69 14.89 -5.00
N THR A 131 16.81 15.46 -5.83
CA THR A 131 16.83 16.86 -6.24
C THR A 131 16.01 17.78 -5.33
N GLY A 132 15.23 17.20 -4.40
CA GLY A 132 14.34 17.92 -3.50
C GLY A 132 12.93 18.12 -4.07
N GLU A 133 12.60 17.51 -5.21
CA GLU A 133 11.29 17.58 -5.83
C GLU A 133 10.38 16.46 -5.32
N LEU A 134 9.06 16.65 -5.42
CA LEU A 134 8.07 15.70 -4.91
C LEU A 134 7.61 14.75 -6.01
N ASP A 135 7.80 13.45 -5.78
CA ASP A 135 7.11 12.40 -6.50
C ASP A 135 5.82 12.03 -5.77
N VAL A 136 4.72 11.95 -6.52
CA VAL A 136 3.40 11.58 -6.02
C VAL A 136 3.18 10.09 -6.23
N TRP A 137 3.01 9.36 -5.13
CA TRP A 137 2.85 7.92 -5.13
C TRP A 137 1.38 7.54 -5.00
N LEU A 138 0.80 7.03 -6.08
CA LEU A 138 -0.63 6.71 -6.22
C LEU A 138 -0.83 5.20 -6.23
N GLY A 139 -1.13 4.64 -5.07
CA GLY A 139 -1.07 3.21 -4.83
C GLY A 139 -2.31 2.42 -5.18
N GLU A 140 -2.11 1.13 -5.48
CA GLU A 140 -3.16 0.15 -5.74
C GLU A 140 -2.80 -1.17 -5.02
N ALA A 141 -3.71 -1.74 -4.25
CA ALA A 141 -3.48 -2.98 -3.52
C ALA A 141 -4.52 -4.05 -3.88
N LYS A 142 -4.06 -5.25 -4.23
CA LYS A 142 -4.92 -6.42 -4.44
C LYS A 142 -4.52 -7.56 -3.53
N LEU A 143 -5.50 -8.02 -2.75
CA LEU A 143 -5.40 -9.22 -1.94
C LEU A 143 -6.44 -10.22 -2.38
N TYR A 144 -5.99 -11.27 -3.07
CA TYR A 144 -6.82 -12.27 -3.74
C TYR A 144 -6.33 -13.68 -3.40
N THR A 145 -7.12 -14.70 -3.72
CA THR A 145 -6.62 -16.09 -3.62
C THR A 145 -5.80 -16.44 -4.86
N ASP A 146 -6.33 -16.15 -6.04
CA ASP A 146 -5.70 -16.47 -7.33
C ASP A 146 -4.86 -15.30 -7.87
N MET A 147 -3.63 -15.60 -8.30
CA MET A 147 -2.67 -14.64 -8.83
C MET A 147 -3.16 -13.94 -10.10
N LYS A 148 -3.71 -14.69 -11.07
CA LYS A 148 -4.15 -14.13 -12.36
C LYS A 148 -5.37 -13.22 -12.18
N SER A 149 -6.30 -13.61 -11.32
CA SER A 149 -7.46 -12.80 -10.95
C SER A 149 -7.02 -11.50 -10.26
N ALA A 150 -6.01 -11.57 -9.39
CA ALA A 150 -5.42 -10.41 -8.75
C ALA A 150 -4.83 -9.45 -9.80
N ILE A 151 -4.01 -9.97 -10.72
CA ILE A 151 -3.37 -9.20 -11.80
C ILE A 151 -4.42 -8.55 -12.71
N ASN A 152 -5.43 -9.31 -13.15
CA ASN A 152 -6.52 -8.79 -13.98
C ASN A 152 -7.28 -7.66 -13.27
N ALA A 153 -7.49 -7.76 -11.96
CA ALA A 153 -8.13 -6.72 -11.18
C ALA A 153 -7.24 -5.47 -11.04
N VAL A 154 -5.93 -5.65 -10.82
CA VAL A 154 -4.97 -4.53 -10.82
C VAL A 154 -4.99 -3.80 -12.16
N VAL A 155 -4.78 -4.52 -13.27
CA VAL A 155 -4.64 -3.93 -14.61
C VAL A 155 -5.84 -3.07 -14.97
N ARG A 156 -7.06 -3.55 -14.67
CA ARG A 156 -8.28 -2.76 -14.86
C ARG A 156 -8.29 -1.49 -14.00
N SER A 157 -7.94 -1.62 -12.72
CA SER A 157 -7.92 -0.49 -11.77
C SER A 157 -6.98 0.62 -12.24
N ILE A 158 -5.73 0.28 -12.59
CA ILE A 158 -4.74 1.29 -13.00
C ILE A 158 -5.05 1.91 -14.37
N GLN A 159 -5.72 1.18 -15.27
CA GLN A 159 -6.21 1.73 -16.54
C GLN A 159 -7.34 2.73 -16.31
N ASP A 160 -8.24 2.46 -15.36
CA ASP A 160 -9.32 3.38 -15.01
C ASP A 160 -8.76 4.63 -14.29
N HIS A 161 -7.80 4.43 -13.37
CA HIS A 161 -7.25 5.48 -12.51
C HIS A 161 -6.32 6.47 -13.21
N ILE A 162 -5.76 6.10 -14.37
CA ILE A 162 -4.85 6.97 -15.13
C ILE A 162 -5.59 7.89 -16.12
N SER A 163 -6.91 7.79 -16.23
CA SER A 163 -7.68 8.69 -17.08
C SER A 163 -7.63 10.13 -16.56
N ASN A 164 -7.51 11.10 -17.47
CA ASN A 164 -7.39 12.53 -17.11
C ASN A 164 -8.53 12.99 -16.19
N GLU A 165 -9.77 12.56 -16.46
CA GLU A 165 -10.94 12.89 -15.65
C GLU A 165 -10.81 12.31 -14.23
N PHE A 166 -10.35 11.07 -14.10
CA PHE A 166 -10.14 10.44 -12.81
C PHE A 166 -9.06 11.18 -12.02
N LEU A 167 -7.88 11.40 -12.61
CA LEU A 167 -6.77 12.07 -11.96
C LEU A 167 -7.15 13.45 -11.47
N ARG A 168 -7.78 14.27 -12.31
CA ARG A 168 -8.21 15.63 -11.92
C ARG A 168 -9.20 15.62 -10.77
N ARG A 169 -10.20 14.74 -10.82
CA ARG A 169 -11.18 14.59 -9.74
C ARG A 169 -10.50 14.18 -8.44
N GLU A 170 -9.61 13.19 -8.51
CA GLU A 170 -8.93 12.64 -7.36
C GLU A 170 -7.96 13.65 -6.73
N PHE A 171 -7.21 14.41 -7.53
CA PHE A 171 -6.32 15.45 -7.04
C PHE A 171 -7.07 16.56 -6.30
N ILE A 172 -8.25 16.97 -6.78
CA ILE A 172 -9.09 17.94 -6.07
C ILE A 172 -9.53 17.36 -4.72
N ALA A 173 -9.99 16.11 -4.70
CA ALA A 173 -10.46 15.46 -3.48
C ALA A 173 -9.33 15.31 -2.44
N VAL A 174 -8.15 14.88 -2.88
CA VAL A 174 -6.96 14.68 -2.04
C VAL A 174 -6.44 16.01 -1.49
N SER A 175 -6.29 17.04 -2.33
CA SER A 175 -5.73 18.34 -1.91
C SER A 175 -6.57 19.03 -0.85
N ASN A 176 -7.90 18.85 -0.86
CA ASN A 176 -8.81 19.38 0.16
C ASN A 176 -8.63 18.72 1.54
N LYS A 177 -7.85 17.65 1.64
CA LYS A 177 -7.65 16.85 2.84
C LYS A 177 -6.23 16.92 3.38
N PHE A 178 -5.35 17.72 2.77
CA PHE A 178 -4.02 17.93 3.31
C PHE A 178 -4.10 18.59 4.69
N ASP A 179 -3.25 18.10 5.59
CA ASP A 179 -3.12 18.62 6.94
C ASP A 179 -2.26 19.90 6.89
N ASP A 180 -2.75 21.01 7.45
CA ASP A 180 -2.03 22.29 7.48
C ASP A 180 -0.65 22.21 8.16
N GLY A 181 -0.48 21.27 9.09
CA GLY A 181 0.79 21.03 9.78
C GLY A 181 1.78 20.20 8.97
N TRP A 182 1.38 19.67 7.80
CA TRP A 182 2.23 18.84 6.97
C TRP A 182 3.16 19.68 6.08
N PRO A 183 4.50 19.52 6.17
CA PRO A 183 5.46 20.40 5.50
C PRO A 183 5.33 20.45 3.97
N HIS A 184 4.84 19.39 3.34
CA HIS A 184 4.74 19.29 1.88
C HIS A 184 3.39 19.76 1.32
N SER A 185 2.43 20.13 2.19
CA SER A 185 1.05 20.49 1.80
C SER A 185 1.01 21.57 0.72
N ALA A 186 1.75 22.68 0.89
CA ALA A 186 1.76 23.78 -0.07
C ALA A 186 2.35 23.38 -1.43
N ALA A 187 3.51 22.72 -1.43
CA ALA A 187 4.19 22.30 -2.65
C ALA A 187 3.37 21.26 -3.44
N LEU A 188 2.76 20.29 -2.74
CA LEU A 188 1.91 19.31 -3.39
C LEU A 188 0.60 19.92 -3.90
N THR A 189 0.02 20.89 -3.17
CA THR A 189 -1.17 21.63 -3.64
C THR A 189 -0.89 22.37 -4.95
N GLU A 190 0.27 23.02 -5.07
CA GLU A 190 0.69 23.71 -6.30
C GLU A 190 0.90 22.72 -7.45
N LEU A 191 1.56 21.58 -7.18
CA LEU A 191 1.77 20.54 -8.19
C LEU A 191 0.43 19.96 -8.69
N LEU A 192 -0.53 19.73 -7.80
CA LEU A 192 -1.82 19.12 -8.12
C LEU A 192 -2.90 20.12 -8.58
N ASP A 193 -2.55 21.40 -8.74
CA ASP A 193 -3.48 22.46 -9.15
C ASP A 193 -4.10 22.18 -10.53
N GLU A 194 -5.35 22.63 -10.74
CA GLU A 194 -6.06 22.47 -12.01
C GLU A 194 -5.34 23.13 -13.19
N ASN A 195 -4.55 24.18 -12.91
CA ASN A 195 -3.78 24.93 -13.89
C ASN A 195 -2.40 24.33 -14.18
N THR A 196 -1.92 23.38 -13.36
CA THR A 196 -0.69 22.63 -13.64
C THR A 196 -0.98 21.60 -14.73
N SER A 197 -0.15 21.55 -15.79
CA SER A 197 -0.35 20.58 -16.88
C SER A 197 -0.32 19.14 -16.36
N LEU A 198 -1.23 18.29 -16.84
CA LEU A 198 -1.18 16.87 -16.51
C LEU A 198 0.13 16.21 -16.95
N ASP A 199 0.77 16.70 -18.02
CA ASP A 199 2.06 16.17 -18.46
C ASP A 199 3.14 16.35 -17.37
N VAL A 200 3.16 17.53 -16.73
CA VAL A 200 4.08 17.84 -15.61
C VAL A 200 3.77 16.96 -14.41
N ILE A 201 2.50 16.70 -14.13
CA ILE A 201 2.09 15.87 -12.99
C ILE A 201 2.43 14.40 -13.27
N LEU A 202 2.16 13.90 -14.48
CA LEU A 202 2.45 12.51 -14.88
C LEU A 202 3.94 12.18 -14.76
N ASP A 203 4.83 13.13 -15.09
CA ASP A 203 6.28 12.99 -14.91
C ASP A 203 6.69 12.80 -13.44
N ARG A 204 5.83 13.17 -12.48
CA ARG A 204 6.02 13.01 -11.03
C ARG A 204 5.24 11.85 -10.43
N ILE A 205 4.41 11.14 -11.20
CA ILE A 205 3.61 10.04 -10.67
C ILE A 205 4.42 8.75 -10.66
N VAL A 206 4.43 8.10 -9.49
CA VAL A 206 4.80 6.70 -9.33
C VAL A 206 3.57 5.92 -8.88
N MET A 207 3.25 4.81 -9.55
CA MET A 207 2.18 3.92 -9.13
C MET A 207 2.73 2.68 -8.43
N PRO A 208 2.76 2.65 -7.08
CA PRO A 208 3.07 1.42 -6.37
C PRO A 208 1.88 0.45 -6.41
N VAL A 209 2.11 -0.74 -6.94
CA VAL A 209 1.11 -1.78 -7.09
C VAL A 209 1.46 -2.95 -6.19
N LEU A 210 0.70 -3.16 -5.12
CA LEU A 210 0.85 -4.33 -4.26
C LEU A 210 -0.01 -5.49 -4.77
N LEU A 211 0.66 -6.56 -5.19
CA LEU A 211 0.05 -7.84 -5.53
C LEU A 211 0.25 -8.84 -4.39
N THR A 212 -0.86 -9.29 -3.80
CA THR A 212 -0.86 -10.40 -2.83
C THR A 212 -1.83 -11.50 -3.26
N PHE A 213 -1.36 -12.74 -3.20
CA PHE A 213 -2.09 -13.94 -3.61
C PHE A 213 -1.72 -15.15 -2.75
N GLN A 214 -2.51 -16.23 -2.82
CA GLN A 214 -2.18 -17.47 -2.14
C GLN A 214 -1.13 -18.25 -2.93
N SER A 215 0.02 -18.54 -2.31
CA SER A 215 1.19 -19.14 -2.93
C SER A 215 1.42 -20.58 -2.50
N ASP A 216 1.42 -21.48 -3.48
CA ASP A 216 1.76 -22.89 -3.28
C ASP A 216 3.26 -23.05 -2.99
N VAL A 217 4.11 -22.12 -3.44
CA VAL A 217 5.52 -22.07 -3.06
C VAL A 217 5.63 -21.87 -1.55
N ILE A 218 4.96 -20.87 -0.99
CA ILE A 218 4.98 -20.62 0.45
C ILE A 218 4.40 -21.81 1.25
N ALA A 219 3.38 -22.49 0.71
CA ALA A 219 2.77 -23.62 1.38
C ALA A 219 3.69 -24.86 1.46
N ARG A 220 4.53 -25.09 0.45
CA ARG A 220 5.44 -26.24 0.34
C ARG A 220 6.74 -26.10 1.14
N HIS A 221 7.13 -24.87 1.46
CA HIS A 221 8.32 -24.58 2.28
C HIS A 221 7.97 -24.31 3.75
N ASN A 222 8.95 -24.50 4.62
CA ASN A 222 8.81 -24.27 6.08
C ASN A 222 9.98 -23.49 6.71
N LYS A 223 10.95 -23.08 5.89
CA LYS A 223 12.10 -22.26 6.26
C LYS A 223 12.55 -21.44 5.06
N VAL A 224 13.25 -20.34 5.31
CA VAL A 224 13.92 -19.59 4.24
C VAL A 224 15.21 -20.33 3.88
N SER A 225 15.14 -21.17 2.84
CA SER A 225 16.29 -21.81 2.19
C SER A 225 16.57 -21.17 0.83
N ASP A 226 17.70 -21.52 0.21
CA ASP A 226 18.02 -21.08 -1.15
C ASP A 226 16.96 -21.56 -2.14
N ALA A 227 16.50 -22.81 -2.02
CA ALA A 227 15.41 -23.35 -2.83
C ALA A 227 14.09 -22.58 -2.65
N TYR A 228 13.75 -22.15 -1.43
CA TYR A 228 12.58 -21.30 -1.20
C TYR A 228 12.71 -19.95 -1.89
N ILE A 229 13.90 -19.34 -1.84
CA ILE A 229 14.14 -18.04 -2.47
C ILE A 229 14.04 -18.19 -3.99
N GLU A 230 14.66 -19.22 -4.57
CA GLU A 230 14.58 -19.50 -6.01
C GLU A 230 13.12 -19.66 -6.48
N ASP A 231 12.36 -20.54 -5.83
CA ASP A 231 10.95 -20.77 -6.16
C ASP A 231 10.10 -19.50 -6.01
N LEU A 232 10.34 -18.71 -4.95
CA LEU A 232 9.61 -17.46 -4.69
C LEU A 232 9.89 -16.42 -5.78
N LEU A 233 11.15 -16.28 -6.20
CA LEU A 233 11.53 -15.33 -7.23
C LEU A 233 11.02 -15.76 -8.61
N GLN A 234 10.97 -17.07 -8.88
CA GLN A 234 10.34 -17.59 -10.10
C GLN A 234 8.84 -17.27 -10.14
N GLU A 235 8.09 -17.57 -9.05
CA GLU A 235 6.65 -17.28 -8.96
C GLU A 235 6.36 -15.77 -9.11
N ALA A 236 7.19 -14.92 -8.49
CA ALA A 236 7.06 -13.47 -8.62
C ALA A 236 7.40 -12.96 -10.03
N GLN A 237 8.38 -13.56 -10.71
CA GLN A 237 8.71 -13.22 -12.10
C GLN A 237 7.56 -13.60 -13.04
N GLU A 238 6.95 -14.78 -12.86
CA GLU A 238 5.74 -15.16 -13.62
C GLU A 238 4.61 -14.16 -13.42
N ALA A 239 4.36 -13.74 -12.18
CA ALA A 239 3.37 -12.70 -11.87
C ALA A 239 3.69 -11.38 -12.60
N TRP A 240 4.97 -10.99 -12.60
CA TRP A 240 5.44 -9.77 -13.25
C TRP A 240 5.26 -9.81 -14.77
N GLU A 241 5.59 -10.92 -15.44
CA GLU A 241 5.39 -11.05 -16.90
C GLU A 241 3.91 -10.93 -17.27
N ILE A 242 3.03 -11.64 -16.55
CA ILE A 242 1.58 -11.58 -16.79
C ILE A 242 1.05 -10.16 -16.56
N PHE A 243 1.54 -9.47 -15.53
CA PHE A 243 1.16 -8.09 -15.27
C PHE A 243 1.64 -7.15 -16.38
N LYS A 244 2.92 -7.22 -16.75
CA LYS A 244 3.52 -6.43 -17.84
C LYS A 244 2.74 -6.61 -19.14
N ASP A 245 2.42 -7.85 -19.50
CA ASP A 245 1.73 -8.17 -20.76
C ASP A 245 0.27 -7.70 -20.76
N GLY A 246 -0.30 -7.44 -19.58
CA GLY A 246 -1.62 -6.80 -19.44
C GLY A 246 -1.60 -5.28 -19.62
N LEU A 247 -0.42 -4.65 -19.62
CA LEU A 247 -0.27 -3.20 -19.76
C LEU A 247 -0.10 -2.77 -21.22
N PRO A 248 -0.57 -1.56 -21.58
CA PRO A 248 -0.10 -0.89 -22.79
C PRO A 248 1.42 -0.71 -22.78
N ALA A 249 2.06 -0.81 -23.95
CA ALA A 249 3.52 -0.68 -24.07
C ALA A 249 4.04 0.67 -23.57
N ASP A 250 3.29 1.75 -23.83
CA ASP A 250 3.63 3.12 -23.46
C ASP A 250 2.76 3.60 -22.29
N PHE A 251 2.77 2.85 -21.19
CA PHE A 251 2.06 3.27 -19.98
C PHE A 251 2.66 4.57 -19.42
N PRO A 252 1.87 5.62 -19.16
CA PRO A 252 2.37 7.00 -19.08
C PRO A 252 3.11 7.33 -17.79
N VAL A 253 3.22 6.41 -16.84
CA VAL A 253 3.86 6.65 -15.53
C VAL A 253 4.72 5.48 -15.10
N VAL A 254 5.60 5.71 -14.14
CA VAL A 254 6.43 4.67 -13.54
C VAL A 254 5.57 3.78 -12.65
N ILE A 255 5.64 2.47 -12.85
CA ILE A 255 5.00 1.49 -11.94
C ILE A 255 6.08 0.81 -11.08
N ALA A 256 5.86 0.81 -9.77
CA ALA A 256 6.59 -0.01 -8.81
C ALA A 256 5.75 -1.24 -8.45
N PHE A 257 5.99 -2.36 -9.13
CA PHE A 257 5.27 -3.62 -8.91
C PHE A 257 5.85 -4.38 -7.72
N ILE A 258 5.04 -4.53 -6.68
CA ILE A 258 5.41 -5.08 -5.38
C ILE A 258 4.68 -6.40 -5.21
N VAL A 259 5.43 -7.50 -5.08
CA VAL A 259 4.87 -8.84 -4.90
C VAL A 259 5.09 -9.31 -3.48
N LEU A 260 4.00 -9.62 -2.78
CA LEU A 260 4.02 -10.26 -1.46
C LEU A 260 3.08 -11.48 -1.49
N PRO A 261 3.58 -12.67 -1.84
CA PRO A 261 2.78 -13.88 -1.81
C PRO A 261 2.49 -14.28 -0.34
N LEU A 262 1.33 -14.91 -0.12
CA LEU A 262 0.85 -15.30 1.21
C LEU A 262 0.61 -16.82 1.25
N LYS A 263 0.76 -17.43 2.43
CA LYS A 263 0.46 -18.87 2.57
C LYS A 263 -1.02 -19.19 2.38
N GLU A 264 -1.88 -18.38 2.99
CA GLU A 264 -3.34 -18.52 2.90
C GLU A 264 -3.96 -17.14 3.14
N THR A 265 -4.61 -16.60 2.11
CA THR A 265 -5.12 -15.22 2.14
C THR A 265 -6.29 -15.07 3.11
N LYS A 266 -7.13 -16.11 3.23
CA LYS A 266 -8.23 -16.15 4.20
C LYS A 266 -7.72 -16.08 5.64
N ALA A 267 -6.74 -16.91 6.00
CA ALA A 267 -6.15 -16.91 7.35
C ALA A 267 -5.56 -15.54 7.71
N VAL A 268 -4.88 -14.89 6.77
CA VAL A 268 -4.33 -13.54 6.95
C VAL A 268 -5.44 -12.51 7.18
N ARG A 269 -6.52 -12.55 6.39
CA ARG A 269 -7.69 -11.68 6.56
C ARG A 269 -8.38 -11.89 7.92
N ASP A 270 -8.54 -13.14 8.35
CA ASP A 270 -9.18 -13.47 9.63
C ASP A 270 -8.30 -13.00 10.81
N LEU A 271 -6.98 -13.15 10.72
CA LEU A 271 -6.05 -12.61 11.71
C LEU A 271 -6.10 -11.07 11.77
N ALA A 272 -6.15 -10.39 10.63
CA ALA A 272 -6.29 -8.94 10.56
C ALA A 272 -7.61 -8.47 11.18
N HIS A 273 -8.72 -9.14 10.86
CA HIS A 273 -10.03 -8.87 11.47
C HIS A 273 -9.98 -8.98 13.00
N ASN A 274 -9.48 -10.11 13.52
CA ASN A 274 -9.38 -10.33 14.97
C ASN A 274 -8.44 -9.33 15.66
N THR A 275 -7.34 -8.97 14.99
CA THR A 275 -6.40 -7.97 15.53
C THR A 275 -7.05 -6.60 15.58
N LEU A 276 -7.79 -6.20 14.54
CA LEU A 276 -8.52 -4.94 14.51
C LEU A 276 -9.58 -4.88 15.62
N MET A 277 -10.37 -5.94 15.78
CA MET A 277 -11.35 -6.05 16.89
C MET A 277 -10.68 -5.90 18.26
N THR A 278 -9.51 -6.51 18.44
CA THR A 278 -8.74 -6.40 19.69
C THR A 278 -8.25 -4.97 19.91
N TYR A 279 -7.78 -4.29 18.86
CA TYR A 279 -7.21 -2.96 18.98
C TYR A 279 -8.27 -1.91 19.33
N GLN A 280 -9.51 -2.09 18.87
CA GLN A 280 -10.63 -1.19 19.22
C GLN A 280 -10.90 -1.09 20.73
N THR A 281 -10.47 -2.09 21.51
CA THR A 281 -10.70 -2.17 22.96
C THR A 281 -9.48 -1.83 23.82
N LEU A 282 -8.39 -1.33 23.21
CA LEU A 282 -7.19 -0.89 23.93
C LEU A 282 -7.44 0.31 24.84
#